data_AF-A0A1V9XKB5-F1
#
_entry.id   AF-A0A1V9XKB5-F1
#
_cell.length_a   1.000
_cell.length_b   1.000
_cell.length_c   1.000
_cell.angle_alpha   90.00
_cell.angle_beta   90.00
_cell.angle_gamma   90.00
#
_symmetry.space_group_name_H-M   'P 1'
#
loop_
_entity.id
_entity.type
_entity.pdbx_description
1 polymer ?
#
loop_
_entity_poly.entity_id
_entity_poly.type
_entity_poly.pdbx_seq_one_letter_code
_entity_poly.pdbx_strand_id
1 'polypeptide(L)'
;LDKQKQLVVDVLTKKGEALCNLLSLNKDPTESGLNDKIEELYTEMQRWVDPLHDVKAAPFVERYLTVTEQPGKLIRLLMKAQEEKATVETENKLVEAYKKLDWQHAVKLSQRNRLNKFPPIYRPL
;
A
#
# COMPACT_ATOMS: atom_id res chain seq x y z
N LEU A 1 12.65 11.20 -23.09
CA LEU A 1 12.34 11.82 -21.78
C LEU A 1 11.49 10.90 -20.90
N ASP A 2 10.42 10.28 -21.42
CA ASP A 2 9.54 9.44 -20.58
C ASP A 2 10.18 8.15 -20.04
N LYS A 3 11.06 7.51 -20.81
CA LYS A 3 11.83 6.34 -20.32
C LYS A 3 12.71 6.68 -19.11
N GLN A 4 13.29 7.88 -19.07
CA GLN A 4 14.13 8.32 -17.95
C GLN A 4 13.26 8.61 -16.71
N LYS A 5 12.10 9.26 -16.90
CA LYS A 5 11.14 9.48 -15.81
C LYS A 5 10.68 8.15 -15.20
N GLN A 6 10.32 7.17 -16.03
CA GLN A 6 9.93 5.84 -15.55
C GLN A 6 11.05 5.16 -14.77
N LEU A 7 12.30 5.29 -15.22
CA LEU A 7 13.45 4.71 -14.53
C LEU A 7 13.71 5.39 -13.17
N VAL A 8 13.55 6.71 -13.09
CA VAL A 8 13.63 7.46 -11.83
C VAL A 8 12.57 6.96 -10.84
N VAL A 9 11.32 6.79 -11.29
CA VAL A 9 10.24 6.27 -10.45
C VAL A 9 10.55 4.85 -9.97
N ASP A 10 11.01 3.96 -10.85
CA ASP A 10 11.34 2.58 -10.49
C ASP A 10 12.46 2.52 -9.43
N VAL A 11 13.48 3.38 -9.55
CA VAL A 11 14.59 3.48 -8.58
C VAL A 11 14.09 4.06 -7.25
N LEU A 12 13.28 5.11 -7.29
CA LEU A 12 12.71 5.72 -6.09
C LEU A 12 11.81 4.73 -5.33
N THR A 13 10.95 3.99 -6.03
CA THR A 13 10.09 2.97 -5.41
C THR A 13 10.93 1.92 -4.69
N LYS A 14 11.97 1.36 -5.33
CA LYS A 14 12.84 0.35 -4.71
C LYS A 14 13.62 0.89 -3.52
N LYS A 15 14.13 2.13 -3.62
CA LYS A 15 14.83 2.81 -2.52
C LYS A 15 13.89 3.02 -1.33
N GLY A 16 12.69 3.55 -1.57
CA GLY A 16 11.69 3.77 -0.54
C GLY A 16 11.21 2.47 0.11
N GLU A 17 11.04 1.41 -0.68
CA GLU A 17 10.70 0.07 -0.19
C GLU A 17 11.77 -0.48 0.75
N ALA A 18 13.05 -0.34 0.39
CA ALA A 18 14.16 -0.76 1.23
C ALA A 18 14.23 0.05 2.54
N LEU A 19 13.99 1.36 2.49
CA LEU A 19 13.96 2.20 3.69
C LEU A 19 12.82 1.84 4.63
N CYS A 20 11.61 1.59 4.11
CA CYS A 20 10.48 1.14 4.93
C CYS A 20 10.74 -0.23 5.59
N ASN A 21 11.44 -1.12 4.89
CA ASN A 21 11.86 -2.41 5.44
C ASN A 21 12.88 -2.25 6.55
N LEU A 22 13.89 -1.39 6.37
CA LEU A 22 14.87 -1.10 7.41
C LEU A 22 14.20 -0.52 8.66
N LEU A 23 13.24 0.38 8.48
CA LEU A 23 12.45 0.91 9.59
C LEU A 23 11.64 -0.17 10.31
N SER A 24 11.08 -1.13 9.57
CA SER A 24 10.31 -2.23 10.17
C SER A 24 11.20 -3.22 10.94
N LEU A 25 12.48 -3.34 10.56
CA LEU A 25 13.48 -4.20 11.21
C LEU A 25 14.14 -3.53 12.42
N ASN A 26 14.44 -2.24 12.32
CA ASN A 26 15.01 -1.43 13.40
C ASN A 26 13.88 -0.95 14.32
N LYS A 27 13.57 -1.73 15.35
CA LYS A 27 12.55 -1.40 16.37
C LYS A 27 12.95 -0.27 17.33
N ASP A 28 14.17 0.26 17.19
CA ASP A 28 14.66 1.31 18.09
C ASP A 28 14.18 2.70 17.62
N PRO A 29 13.53 3.48 18.50
CA PRO A 29 12.90 4.76 18.17
C PRO A 29 13.89 5.91 17.95
N THR A 30 15.20 5.64 17.98
CA THR A 30 16.27 6.64 17.99
C THR A 30 16.71 7.12 16.60
N GLU A 31 16.25 6.51 15.51
CA GLU A 31 16.56 6.98 14.16
C GLU A 31 15.54 8.02 13.65
N SER A 32 15.48 9.18 14.34
CA SER A 32 14.62 10.30 13.94
C SER A 32 14.83 10.69 12.46
N GLY A 33 16.05 10.55 11.94
CA GLY A 33 16.38 10.89 10.55
C GLY A 33 15.92 9.87 9.49
N LEU A 34 15.46 8.67 9.86
CA LEU A 34 15.00 7.70 8.86
C LEU A 34 13.59 8.03 8.36
N ASN A 35 12.71 8.48 9.26
CA ASN A 35 11.39 9.00 8.92
C ASN A 35 11.49 10.21 7.99
N ASP A 36 12.36 11.17 8.33
CA ASP A 36 12.59 12.37 7.52
C ASP A 36 13.04 12.00 6.09
N LYS A 37 13.97 11.05 5.96
CA LYS A 37 14.43 10.55 4.65
C LYS A 37 13.32 9.89 3.84
N ILE A 38 12.39 9.19 4.49
CA ILE A 38 11.26 8.55 3.83
C ILE A 38 10.26 9.61 3.36
N GLU A 39 9.99 10.63 4.18
CA GLU A 39 9.12 11.74 3.82
C GLU A 39 9.70 12.56 2.67
N GLU A 40 11.00 12.89 2.72
CA GLU A 40 11.72 13.54 1.61
C GLU A 40 11.59 12.72 0.32
N LEU A 41 11.78 11.40 0.39
CA LEU A 41 11.65 10.52 -0.77
C LEU A 41 10.21 10.50 -1.31
N TYR A 42 9.22 10.49 -0.43
CA TYR A 42 7.81 10.57 -0.81
C TYR A 42 7.49 11.90 -1.51
N THR A 43 7.97 13.03 -0.98
CA THR A 43 7.80 14.35 -1.61
C THR A 43 8.53 14.44 -2.96
N GLU A 44 9.71 13.83 -3.08
CA GLU A 44 10.44 13.76 -4.35
C GLU A 44 9.66 12.93 -5.38
N MET A 45 9.13 11.76 -4.99
CA MET A 45 8.31 10.92 -5.85
C MET A 45 7.06 11.66 -6.34
N GLN A 46 6.40 12.43 -5.47
CA GLN A 46 5.21 13.21 -5.81
C GLN A 46 5.46 14.26 -6.91
N ARG A 47 6.71 14.71 -7.09
CA ARG A 47 7.08 15.63 -8.20
C ARG A 47 7.07 14.94 -9.56
N TRP A 48 7.27 13.63 -9.59
CA TRP A 48 7.37 12.85 -10.83
C TRP A 48 6.03 12.23 -11.22
N VAL A 49 5.27 11.72 -10.25
CA VAL A 49 4.02 10.98 -10.48
C VAL A 49 3.04 11.17 -9.32
N ASP A 50 1.75 11.02 -9.58
CA ASP A 50 0.72 10.87 -8.55
C ASP A 50 0.85 9.51 -7.83
N PRO A 51 1.29 9.49 -6.55
CA PRO A 51 1.61 8.25 -5.85
C PRO A 51 0.39 7.35 -5.59
N LEU A 52 -0.83 7.91 -5.56
CA LEU A 52 -2.06 7.15 -5.29
C LEU A 52 -2.65 6.49 -6.53
N HIS A 53 -2.18 6.88 -7.71
CA HIS A 53 -2.77 6.45 -8.96
C HIS A 53 -1.81 5.65 -9.85
N ASP A 54 -0.51 5.73 -9.62
CA ASP A 54 0.48 4.97 -10.38
C ASP A 54 0.77 3.59 -9.81
N VAL A 55 0.63 2.58 -10.66
CA VAL A 55 0.84 1.17 -10.35
C VAL A 55 2.30 0.90 -9.95
N LYS A 56 3.25 1.64 -10.53
CA LYS A 56 4.68 1.48 -10.24
C LYS A 56 5.09 2.03 -8.87
N ALA A 57 4.41 3.07 -8.41
CA ALA A 57 4.63 3.67 -7.10
C ALA A 57 3.91 2.92 -5.97
N ALA A 58 2.84 2.19 -6.30
CA ALA A 58 1.96 1.52 -5.33
C ALA A 58 2.68 0.69 -4.24
N PRO A 59 3.71 -0.13 -4.53
CA PRO A 59 4.37 -0.94 -3.50
C PRO A 59 5.08 -0.10 -2.42
N PHE A 60 5.71 1.01 -2.81
CA PHE A 60 6.34 1.92 -1.87
C PHE A 60 5.29 2.69 -1.08
N VAL A 61 4.28 3.23 -1.77
CA VAL A 61 3.23 4.05 -1.16
C VAL A 61 2.41 3.24 -0.16
N GLU A 62 2.13 1.98 -0.44
CA GLU A 62 1.46 1.07 0.50
C GLU A 62 2.24 0.94 1.82
N ARG A 63 3.56 0.72 1.73
CA ARG A 63 4.44 0.59 2.90
C ARG A 63 4.58 1.91 3.65
N TYR A 64 4.74 3.01 2.92
CA TYR A 64 4.80 4.35 3.48
C TYR A 64 3.54 4.69 4.29
N LEU A 65 2.35 4.45 3.73
CA LEU A 65 1.08 4.72 4.41
C LEU A 65 0.84 3.78 5.61
N THR A 66 1.44 2.59 5.57
CA THR A 66 1.42 1.66 6.70
C THR A 66 2.29 2.15 7.86
N VAL A 67 3.50 2.64 7.55
CA VAL A 67 4.46 3.19 8.53
C VAL A 67 3.96 4.52 9.13
N THR A 68 3.41 5.40 8.30
CA THR A 68 2.87 6.71 8.73
C THR A 68 1.47 6.65 9.34
N GLU A 69 0.93 5.43 9.50
CA GLU A 69 -0.39 5.18 10.09
C GLU A 69 -1.53 6.00 9.46
N GLN A 70 -1.57 6.09 8.13
CA GLN A 70 -2.64 6.77 7.38
C GLN A 70 -3.59 5.77 6.71
N PRO A 71 -4.44 5.05 7.48
CA PRO A 71 -5.25 3.94 6.95
C PRO A 71 -6.28 4.38 5.90
N GLY A 72 -6.79 5.62 5.96
CA GLY A 72 -7.76 6.10 4.96
C GLY A 72 -7.19 6.20 3.55
N LYS A 73 -5.97 6.74 3.41
CA LYS A 73 -5.27 6.79 2.11
C LYS A 73 -4.88 5.39 1.64
N LEU A 74 -4.49 4.53 2.58
CA LEU A 74 -4.16 3.13 2.30
C LEU A 74 -5.38 2.38 1.74
N ILE A 75 -6.57 2.56 2.33
CA ILE A 75 -7.81 1.97 1.81
C ILE A 75 -8.06 2.43 0.38
N ARG A 76 -7.94 3.74 0.10
CA ARG A 76 -8.14 4.27 -1.26
C ARG A 76 -7.18 3.65 -2.27
N LEU A 77 -5.90 3.51 -1.92
CA LEU A 77 -4.90 2.86 -2.76
C LEU A 77 -5.26 1.38 -3.01
N LEU A 78 -5.60 0.63 -1.96
CA LEU A 78 -5.90 -0.79 -2.04
C LEU A 78 -7.22 -1.07 -2.78
N MET A 79 -8.23 -0.19 -2.67
CA MET A 79 -9.45 -0.29 -3.46
C MET A 79 -9.17 -0.15 -4.95
N LYS A 80 -8.31 0.80 -5.35
CA LYS A 80 -7.89 0.93 -6.75
C LYS A 80 -7.13 -0.31 -7.23
N ALA A 81 -6.23 -0.84 -6.40
CA ALA A 81 -5.53 -2.08 -6.71
C ALA A 81 -6.51 -3.27 -6.89
N GLN A 82 -7.59 -3.29 -6.13
CA GLN A 82 -8.63 -4.31 -6.23
C GLN A 82 -9.48 -4.20 -7.51
N GLU A 83 -9.67 -2.99 -8.05
CA GLU A 83 -10.34 -2.78 -9.34
C GLU A 83 -9.54 -3.38 -10.50
N GLU A 84 -8.20 -3.25 -10.48
CA GLU A 84 -7.33 -3.85 -11.50
C GLU A 84 -7.20 -5.37 -11.31
N LYS A 85 -6.89 -5.80 -10.07
CA LYS A 85 -6.72 -7.20 -9.74
C LYS A 85 -7.08 -7.47 -8.29
N ALA A 86 -8.26 -8.05 -8.08
CA ALA A 86 -8.67 -8.55 -6.78
C ALA A 86 -7.81 -9.76 -6.36
N THR A 87 -7.11 -9.66 -5.24
CA THR A 87 -6.37 -10.78 -4.63
C THR A 87 -6.79 -10.94 -3.17
N VAL A 88 -6.57 -12.14 -2.62
CA VAL A 88 -6.86 -12.42 -1.21
C VAL A 88 -6.00 -11.55 -0.29
N GLU A 89 -4.75 -11.30 -0.69
CA GLU A 89 -3.80 -10.47 0.06
C GLU A 89 -4.26 -9.01 0.16
N THR A 90 -4.72 -8.42 -0.94
CA THR A 90 -5.22 -7.03 -0.93
C THR A 90 -6.50 -6.90 -0.10
N GLU A 91 -7.39 -7.90 -0.15
CA GLU A 91 -8.58 -7.95 0.72
C GLU A 91 -8.21 -8.07 2.21
N ASN A 92 -7.21 -8.88 2.56
CA ASN A 92 -6.74 -8.99 3.94
C ASN A 92 -6.17 -7.66 4.47
N LYS A 93 -5.34 -6.99 3.66
CA LYS A 93 -4.80 -5.66 4.00
C LYS A 93 -5.90 -4.60 4.16
N LEU A 94 -6.93 -4.63 3.31
CA LEU A 94 -8.11 -3.76 3.43
C LEU A 94 -8.84 -4.00 4.76
N VAL A 95 -9.06 -5.26 5.13
CA VAL A 95 -9.68 -5.62 6.41
C VAL A 95 -8.86 -5.11 7.60
N GLU A 96 -7.54 -5.21 7.56
CA GLU A 96 -6.66 -4.66 8.58
C GLU A 96 -6.77 -3.13 8.67
N ALA A 97 -6.82 -2.43 7.52
CA ALA A 97 -7.00 -0.99 7.48
C ALA A 97 -8.38 -0.56 8.00
N TYR A 98 -9.45 -1.29 7.67
CA TYR A 98 -10.80 -1.05 8.22
C TYR A 98 -10.86 -1.24 9.73
N LYS A 99 -10.15 -2.25 10.26
CA LYS A 99 -10.04 -2.46 11.71
C LYS A 99 -9.34 -1.30 12.41
N LYS A 100 -8.29 -0.72 11.82
CA LYS A 100 -7.60 0.47 12.38
C LYS A 100 -8.52 1.69 12.49
N LEU A 101 -9.50 1.81 11.60
CA LEU A 101 -10.52 2.88 11.63
C LEU A 101 -11.78 2.53 12.43
N ASP A 102 -11.83 1.34 13.05
CA ASP A 102 -13.01 0.79 13.73
C ASP A 102 -14.27 0.67 12.83
N TRP A 103 -14.08 0.47 11.52
CA TRP A 103 -15.18 0.29 10.57
C TRP A 103 -15.66 -1.17 10.57
N GLN A 104 -16.29 -1.58 11.66
CA GLN A 104 -16.77 -2.96 11.87
C GLN A 104 -17.74 -3.44 10.78
N HIS A 105 -18.54 -2.53 10.23
CA HIS A 105 -19.47 -2.85 9.14
C HIS A 105 -18.72 -3.25 7.85
N ALA A 106 -17.64 -2.54 7.50
CA ALA A 106 -16.81 -2.82 6.34
C ALA A 106 -16.05 -4.14 6.52
N VAL A 107 -15.51 -4.39 7.71
CA VAL A 107 -14.86 -5.67 8.05
C VAL A 107 -15.81 -6.85 7.84
N LYS A 108 -17.04 -6.77 8.39
CA LYS A 108 -18.05 -7.84 8.23
C LYS A 108 -18.44 -8.05 6.78
N LEU A 109 -18.59 -6.96 6.02
CA LEU A 109 -18.93 -7.03 4.59
C LEU A 109 -17.81 -7.73 3.80
N SER A 110 -16.56 -7.28 3.95
CA SER A 110 -15.38 -7.87 3.30
C SER A 110 -15.22 -9.36 3.62
N GLN A 111 -15.36 -9.74 4.89
CA GLN A 111 -15.27 -11.14 5.31
C GLN A 111 -16.35 -12.03 4.70
N ARG A 112 -17.60 -11.54 4.66
CA ARG A 112 -18.70 -12.27 4.02
C ARG A 112 -18.50 -12.41 2.52
N ASN A 113 -18.03 -11.33 1.88
CA ASN A 113 -17.83 -11.30 0.44
C ASN A 113 -16.63 -12.16 -0.01
N ARG A 114 -15.69 -12.45 0.89
CA ARG A 114 -14.49 -13.25 0.58
C ARG A 114 -14.81 -14.61 -0.01
N LEU A 115 -15.80 -15.32 0.52
CA LEU A 115 -16.19 -16.66 0.04
C LEU A 115 -16.77 -16.62 -1.38
N ASN A 116 -17.44 -15.52 -1.73
CA ASN A 116 -18.01 -15.33 -3.05
C ASN A 116 -16.95 -14.87 -4.07
N LYS A 117 -16.05 -13.95 -3.67
CA LYS A 117 -14.96 -13.46 -4.51
C LYS A 117 -13.88 -14.51 -4.78
N PHE A 118 -13.58 -15.34 -3.78
CA PHE A 118 -12.48 -16.31 -3.83
C PHE A 118 -12.97 -17.71 -3.41
N PRO A 119 -13.81 -18.36 -4.22
CA PRO A 119 -14.32 -19.69 -3.90
C PRO A 119 -13.17 -20.72 -3.97
N PRO A 120 -13.06 -21.64 -2.99
CA PRO A 120 -12.02 -22.66 -3.00
C PRO A 120 -12.26 -23.72 -4.09
N ILE A 121 -13.51 -23.95 -4.46
CA ILE A 121 -13.94 -24.89 -5.48
C ILE A 121 -15.01 -24.19 -6.32
N TYR A 122 -14.93 -24.34 -7.64
CA TYR A 122 -15.93 -23.80 -8.54
C TYR A 122 -17.28 -24.47 -8.27
N ARG A 123 -18.38 -23.72 -8.31
CA ARG A 123 -19.71 -24.29 -8.13
C ARG A 123 -19.94 -25.34 -9.23
N PRO A 124 -20.23 -26.62 -8.89
CA PRO A 124 -20.56 -27.62 -9.91
C PRO A 124 -21.80 -27.18 -10.67
N LEU A 125 -21.78 -27.39 -12.00
CA LEU A 125 -22.90 -27.11 -12.89
C LEU A 125 -24.05 -28.10 -12.67
#